data_AF-A0A3N4J8W3-F1
#
_entry.id   AF-A0A3N4J8W3-F1
#
_cell.length_a   1.000
_cell.length_b   1.000
_cell.length_c   1.000
_cell.angle_alpha   90.00
_cell.angle_beta   90.00
_cell.angle_gamma   90.00
#
_symmetry.space_group_name_H-M   'P 1'
#
loop_
_entity.id
_entity.type
_entity.pdbx_description
1 polymer ?
#
loop_
_entity_poly.entity_id
_entity_poly.type
_entity_poly.pdbx_seq_one_letter_code
_entity_poly.pdbx_strand_id
1 'polypeptide(L)' 'LPEGIAQTWMIPSEIFISYAIDFAGPFNKSGDFNFILVIVNHLSGYVRLLLT' A
#
# COMPACT_ATOMS: atom_id res chain seq x y z
N LEU A 1 -4.73 -32.72 0.97
CA LEU A 1 -4.87 -31.27 0.68
C LEU A 1 -3.46 -30.69 0.76
N PRO A 2 -2.99 -29.88 -0.21
CA PRO A 2 -1.64 -29.35 -0.16
C PRO A 2 -1.50 -28.53 1.12
N GLU A 3 -0.40 -28.73 1.83
CA GLU A 3 -0.10 -28.06 3.09
C GLU A 3 0.05 -26.55 2.84
N GLY A 4 -1.07 -25.83 2.92
CA GLY A 4 -1.07 -24.39 2.88
C GLY A 4 -0.36 -23.88 4.11
N ILE A 5 0.89 -23.45 3.94
CA ILE A 5 1.60 -22.69 4.97
C ILE A 5 0.72 -21.49 5.30
N ALA A 6 0.12 -21.49 6.50
CA ALA A 6 -0.57 -20.32 6.98
C ALA A 6 0.47 -19.19 7.04
N GLN A 7 0.36 -18.21 6.14
CA GLN A 7 1.14 -16.98 6.25
C GLN A 7 0.70 -16.28 7.53
N THR A 8 1.48 -16.44 8.60
CA THR A 8 1.35 -15.57 9.76
C THR A 8 1.86 -14.20 9.37
N TRP A 9 0.94 -13.30 9.07
CA TRP A 9 1.28 -11.90 8.85
C TRP A 9 1.74 -11.31 10.19
N MET A 10 3.02 -10.93 10.27
CA MET A 10 3.49 -10.15 11.42
C MET A 10 2.81 -8.78 11.37
N ILE A 11 1.79 -8.59 12.20
CA ILE A 11 1.18 -7.28 12.38
C ILE A 11 2.19 -6.41 13.14
N PRO A 12 2.63 -5.26 12.59
CA PRO A 12 3.55 -4.37 13.29
C PRO A 12 2.96 -3.92 14.63
N SER A 13 3.78 -3.81 15.67
CA SER A 13 3.33 -3.37 16.99
C SER A 13 3.26 -1.85 17.15
N GLU A 14 3.87 -1.09 16.24
CA GLU A 14 3.89 0.38 16.29
C GLU A 14 3.54 1.00 14.94
N ILE A 15 2.92 2.18 15.00
CA ILE A 15 2.60 2.96 13.81
C ILE A 15 3.89 3.44 13.14
N PHE A 16 3.84 3.63 11.83
CA PHE A 16 4.97 4.11 11.01
C PHE A 16 6.20 3.18 10.90
N ILE A 17 6.16 1.94 11.40
CA ILE A 17 7.23 0.93 11.21
C ILE A 17 7.17 0.23 9.85
N SER A 18 5.98 0.03 9.29
CA SER A 18 5.80 -0.78 8.08
C SER A 18 4.74 -0.16 7.16
N TYR A 19 5.02 -0.18 5.85
CA TYR A 19 4.15 0.38 4.83
C TYR A 19 4.01 -0.57 3.64
N ALA A 20 2.82 -0.61 3.06
CA ALA A 20 2.60 -1.07 1.69
C ALA A 20 2.71 0.14 0.76
N ILE A 21 3.43 -0.02 -0.35
CA ILE A 21 3.60 1.01 -1.37
C ILE A 21 3.30 0.38 -2.72
N ASP A 22 2.39 0.98 -3.47
CA ASP A 22 2.04 0.53 -4.82
C ASP A 22 1.56 1.68 -5.70
N PHE A 23 1.56 1.48 -7.01
CA PHE A 23 1.01 2.43 -7.98
C PHE A 23 -0.41 2.02 -8.38
N ALA A 24 -1.35 2.96 -8.26
CA ALA A 24 -2.67 2.84 -8.86
C ALA A 24 -2.71 3.60 -10.19
N GLY A 25 -3.18 2.94 -11.25
CA GLY A 25 -3.37 3.55 -12.56
C GLY A 25 -3.08 2.58 -13.72
N PRO A 26 -3.01 3.10 -14.96
CA PRO A 26 -3.11 4.52 -15.31
C PRO A 26 -4.56 5.06 -15.23
N PHE A 27 -4.71 6.33 -14.90
CA PHE A 27 -5.95 7.09 -14.94
C PHE A 27 -5.97 8.10 -16.08
N ASN A 28 -7.13 8.73 -16.32
CA ASN A 28 -7.19 9.92 -17.16
C ASN A 28 -6.27 11.00 -16.59
N LYS A 29 -5.47 11.64 -17.46
CA LYS A 29 -4.51 12.66 -17.04
C LYS A 29 -5.17 13.81 -16.31
N SER A 30 -4.54 14.25 -15.24
CA SER A 30 -4.81 15.51 -14.55
C SER A 30 -3.50 16.29 -14.44
N GLY A 31 -3.33 17.31 -15.30
CA GLY A 31 -2.01 17.88 -15.55
C GLY A 31 -1.08 16.86 -16.21
N ASP A 32 0.16 16.76 -15.72
CA ASP A 32 1.15 15.80 -16.21
C ASP A 32 1.08 14.42 -15.52
N PHE A 33 0.21 14.26 -14.53
CA PHE A 33 0.10 13.05 -13.73
C PHE A 33 -0.98 12.10 -14.27
N ASN A 34 -0.71 10.80 -14.26
CA ASN A 34 -1.67 9.75 -14.63
C ASN A 34 -1.61 8.52 -13.73
N PHE A 35 -0.77 8.51 -12.70
CA PHE A 35 -0.72 7.49 -11.67
C PHE A 35 -0.87 8.14 -10.29
N ILE A 36 -1.21 7.30 -9.32
CA ILE A 36 -1.20 7.66 -7.91
C ILE A 36 -0.27 6.68 -7.20
N LEU A 37 0.78 7.20 -6.56
CA LEU A 37 1.54 6.42 -5.59
C LEU A 37 0.74 6.34 -4.30
N VAL A 38 0.35 5.13 -3.92
CA VAL A 38 -0.42 4.83 -2.71
C VAL A 38 0.54 4.31 -1.65
N ILE A 39 0.55 4.95 -0.49
CA ILE A 39 1.36 4.55 0.67
C ILE A 39 0.41 4.27 1.82
N VAL A 40 0.42 3.06 2.37
CA VAL A 40 -0.47 2.64 3.45
C VAL A 40 0.35 2.16 4.63
N ASN A 41 0.15 2.73 5.82
CA ASN A 41 0.72 2.17 7.04
C ASN A 41 -0.02 0.89 7.43
N HIS A 42 0.71 -0.22 7.60
CA HIS A 42 0.10 -1.54 7.86
C HIS A 42 -0.67 -1.64 9.17
N LEU A 43 -0.26 -0.90 10.21
CA LEU A 43 -0.92 -0.98 11.52
C LEU A 43 -2.15 -0.07 11.61
N SER A 44 -2.01 1.21 11.25
CA SER A 44 -3.09 2.19 11.42
C SER A 44 -4.05 2.27 10.23
N GLY A 45 -3.67 1.72 9.07
CA GLY A 45 -4.39 1.95 7.82
C GLY A 45 -4.29 3.39 7.31
N TYR A 46 -3.42 4.22 7.88
CA TYR A 46 -3.18 5.58 7.40
C TYR A 46 -2.72 5.54 5.93
N VAL A 47 -3.40 6.30 5.06
CA VAL A 47 -3.11 6.36 3.63
C VAL A 47 -2.57 7.73 3.25
N ARG A 48 -1.49 7.75 2.47
CA ARG A 48 -0.99 8.93 1.77
C ARG A 48 -0.98 8.69 0.27
N LEU A 49 -1.52 9.65 -0.48
CA LEU A 49 -1.57 9.62 -1.93
C LEU A 49 -0.65 10.70 -2.49
N LEU A 50 0.14 10.34 -3.50
CA LEU A 50 0.94 11.29 -4.27
C LEU A 50 0.56 11.14 -5.75
N LEU A 51 0.32 12.28 -6.42
CA LEU A 51 0.11 12.30 -7.86
C LEU A 51 1.47 12.11 -8.55
N THR A 52 1.53 11.18 -9.51
CA THR A 52 2.75 10.79 -10.22
C THR A 52 2.52 10.64 -11.72
#